data_AF-A0A5C9EUS3-F1
#
_entry.id   AF-A0A5C9EUS3-F1
#
_cell.length_a   1.000
_cell.length_b   1.000
_cell.length_c   1.000
_cell.angle_alpha   90.00
_cell.angle_beta   90.00
_cell.angle_gamma   90.00
#
_symmetry.space_group_name_H-M   'P 1'
#
loop_
_entity.id
_entity.type
_entity.pdbx_description
1 polymer ?
#
loop_
_entity_poly.entity_id
_entity_poly.type
_entity_poly.pdbx_seq_one_letter_code
_entity_poly.pdbx_strand_id
1 'polypeptide(L)'
;MSSPKEILSLIEQFENVFDTYQRSLQKNFDEIIQNVSNIWKNMKAEQEEVEKLAETIRQQNSELTELKTESNELDKQIGDLKAKKEELNTKILDLKSTLERNTNELKKPEFELQTLTSNLNSVNEKIQEKEQQKAELDQKKLDNEQKEKELKSSYSDEKMEELEKKLDRVKQEHFFSSFLIENSDENIPEVDILASIMSEGGQANMDDLKKQLDVPPIMAVRTIKQLAVKGIINLNEDTNQITMV
;
A
#
# COMPACT_ATOMS: atom_id res chain seq x y z
N MET A 1 124.18 95.04 -58.35
CA MET A 1 123.97 94.81 -56.90
C MET A 1 122.69 95.53 -56.54
N SER A 2 121.70 94.84 -55.97
CA SER A 2 120.46 95.47 -55.53
C SER A 2 120.76 96.59 -54.52
N SER A 3 120.01 97.68 -54.61
CA SER A 3 120.16 98.82 -53.71
C SER A 3 119.71 98.43 -52.29
N PRO A 4 120.37 98.90 -51.22
CA PRO A 4 119.91 98.65 -49.84
C PRO A 4 118.43 98.98 -49.58
N LYS A 5 117.86 99.95 -50.33
CA LYS A 5 116.42 100.28 -50.28
C LYS A 5 115.52 99.18 -50.84
N GLU A 6 115.95 98.46 -51.87
CA GLU A 6 115.20 97.36 -52.46
C GLU A 6 115.18 96.15 -51.52
N ILE A 7 116.29 95.89 -50.83
CA ILE A 7 116.40 94.84 -49.81
C ILE A 7 115.46 95.13 -48.63
N LEU A 8 115.42 96.38 -48.13
CA LEU A 8 114.50 96.79 -47.07
C LEU A 8 113.02 96.62 -47.48
N SER A 9 112.66 97.05 -48.69
CA SER A 9 111.30 96.86 -49.22
C SER A 9 110.89 95.38 -49.31
N LEU A 10 111.83 94.50 -49.70
CA LEU A 10 111.57 93.07 -49.75
C LEU A 10 111.40 92.44 -48.36
N ILE A 11 112.17 92.90 -47.37
CA ILE A 11 112.03 92.48 -45.97
C ILE A 11 110.66 92.91 -45.42
N GLU A 12 110.25 94.16 -45.62
CA GLU A 12 108.92 94.64 -45.20
C GLU A 12 107.78 93.86 -45.87
N GLN A 13 107.91 93.54 -47.17
CA GLN A 13 106.93 92.69 -47.86
C GLN A 13 106.88 91.29 -47.27
N PHE A 14 108.02 90.69 -46.96
CA PHE A 14 108.09 89.38 -46.34
C PHE A 14 107.46 89.38 -44.95
N GLU A 15 107.75 90.38 -44.10
CA GLU A 15 107.14 90.52 -42.78
C GLU A 15 105.62 90.64 -42.87
N ASN A 16 105.09 91.45 -43.80
CA ASN A 16 103.65 91.57 -44.03
C ASN A 16 103.01 90.24 -44.51
N VAL A 17 103.67 89.53 -45.42
CA VAL A 17 103.19 88.21 -45.90
C VAL A 17 103.24 87.18 -44.77
N PHE A 18 104.28 87.20 -43.96
CA PHE A 18 104.42 86.31 -42.81
C PHE A 18 103.36 86.59 -41.74
N ASP A 19 103.13 87.86 -41.39
CA ASP A 19 102.09 88.26 -40.43
C ASP A 19 100.68 87.89 -40.90
N THR A 20 100.39 88.10 -42.19
CA THR A 20 99.10 87.71 -42.78
C THR A 20 98.91 86.20 -42.80
N TYR A 21 99.96 85.44 -43.13
CA TYR A 21 99.95 83.98 -43.01
C TYR A 21 99.73 83.52 -41.57
N GLN A 22 100.46 84.09 -40.61
CA GLN A 22 100.34 83.74 -39.20
C GLN A 22 98.94 84.02 -38.65
N ARG A 23 98.35 85.18 -38.97
CA ARG A 23 96.96 85.50 -38.59
C ARG A 23 95.95 84.55 -39.22
N SER A 24 96.13 84.23 -40.50
CA SER A 24 95.27 83.26 -41.20
C SER A 24 95.35 81.87 -40.57
N LEU A 25 96.56 81.42 -40.26
CA LEU A 25 96.82 80.14 -39.60
C LEU A 25 96.19 80.08 -38.21
N GLN A 26 96.35 81.13 -37.39
CA GLN A 26 95.72 81.24 -36.07
C GLN A 26 94.20 81.17 -36.18
N LYS A 27 93.61 81.94 -37.09
CA LYS A 27 92.16 81.93 -37.33
C LYS A 27 91.66 80.54 -37.71
N ASN A 28 92.36 79.85 -38.61
CA ASN A 28 92.00 78.49 -39.00
C ASN A 28 92.06 77.51 -37.82
N PHE A 29 93.08 77.62 -36.96
CA PHE A 29 93.15 76.79 -35.75
C PHE A 29 92.02 77.08 -34.78
N ASP A 30 91.66 78.34 -34.56
CA ASP A 30 90.54 78.71 -33.71
C ASP A 30 89.21 78.15 -34.25
N GLU A 31 88.99 78.24 -35.57
CA GLU A 31 87.82 77.65 -36.24
C GLU A 31 87.77 76.12 -36.07
N ILE A 32 88.90 75.43 -36.25
CA ILE A 32 89.00 73.97 -36.03
C ILE A 32 88.69 73.62 -34.58
N ILE A 33 89.26 74.34 -33.61
CA ILE A 33 89.03 74.09 -32.18
C ILE A 33 87.54 74.27 -31.84
N GLN A 34 86.90 75.33 -32.34
CA GLN A 34 85.47 75.55 -32.14
C GLN A 34 84.63 74.43 -32.75
N ASN A 35 84.96 74.01 -33.98
CA ASN A 35 84.24 72.92 -34.64
C ASN A 35 84.39 71.60 -33.89
N VAL A 36 85.60 71.23 -33.46
CA VAL A 36 85.84 70.02 -32.66
C VAL A 36 85.11 70.08 -31.32
N SER A 37 85.10 71.23 -30.66
CA SER A 37 84.37 71.45 -29.40
C SER A 37 82.86 71.25 -29.57
N ASN A 38 82.29 71.76 -30.67
CA ASN A 38 80.87 71.60 -30.98
C ASN A 38 80.52 70.14 -31.32
N ILE A 39 81.35 69.47 -32.13
CA ILE A 39 81.17 68.04 -32.45
C ILE A 39 81.21 67.21 -31.16
N TRP A 40 82.15 67.49 -30.26
CA TRP A 40 82.25 66.77 -28.99
C TRP A 40 81.01 66.95 -28.10
N LYS A 41 80.47 68.17 -28.02
CA LYS A 41 79.22 68.44 -27.29
C LYS A 41 78.04 67.67 -27.89
N ASN A 42 77.91 67.66 -29.21
CA ASN A 42 76.83 66.94 -29.90
C ASN A 42 76.95 65.44 -29.69
N MET A 43 78.16 64.88 -29.84
CA MET A 43 78.42 63.47 -29.60
C MET A 43 78.08 63.06 -28.17
N LYS A 44 78.39 63.91 -27.19
CA LYS A 44 78.01 63.66 -25.80
C LYS A 44 76.48 63.66 -25.59
N ALA A 45 75.78 64.60 -26.21
CA ALA A 45 74.32 64.65 -26.14
C ALA A 45 73.66 63.43 -26.81
N GLU A 46 74.15 63.02 -27.98
CA GLU A 46 73.70 61.80 -28.67
C GLU A 46 73.98 60.55 -27.82
N GLN A 47 75.14 60.46 -27.17
CA GLN A 47 75.44 59.36 -26.26
C GLN A 47 74.46 59.29 -25.09
N GLU A 48 74.14 60.42 -24.46
CA GLU A 48 73.15 60.48 -23.37
C GLU A 48 71.75 60.06 -23.84
N GLU A 49 71.37 60.36 -25.08
CA GLU A 49 70.10 59.93 -25.67
C GLU A 49 70.08 58.42 -25.94
N VAL A 50 71.18 57.87 -26.48
CA VAL A 50 71.34 56.43 -26.70
C VAL A 50 71.25 55.66 -25.38
N GLU A 51 71.87 56.16 -24.31
CA GLU A 51 71.80 55.54 -22.98
C GLU A 51 70.36 55.52 -22.43
N LYS A 52 69.61 56.61 -22.62
CA LYS A 52 68.18 56.66 -22.23
C LYS A 52 67.33 55.67 -23.03
N LEU A 53 67.52 55.61 -24.36
CA LEU A 53 66.81 54.67 -25.21
C LEU A 53 67.13 53.22 -24.85
N ALA A 54 68.40 52.91 -24.56
CA ALA A 54 68.81 51.58 -24.12
C ALA A 54 68.12 51.17 -22.81
N GLU A 55 67.97 52.10 -21.86
CA GLU A 55 67.27 51.85 -20.61
C GLU A 55 65.76 51.64 -20.82
N THR A 56 65.11 52.45 -21.67
CA THR A 56 63.71 52.24 -22.05
C THR A 56 63.49 50.87 -22.70
N ILE A 57 64.38 50.45 -23.60
CA ILE A 57 64.32 49.13 -24.25
C ILE A 57 64.44 48.00 -23.19
N ARG A 58 65.30 48.16 -22.20
CA ARG A 58 65.43 47.16 -21.11
C ARG A 58 64.14 47.06 -20.29
N GLN A 59 63.54 48.18 -19.93
CA GLN A 59 62.28 48.23 -19.18
C GLN A 59 61.15 47.56 -19.96
N GLN A 60 60.98 47.92 -21.24
CA GLN A 60 59.96 47.32 -22.11
C GLN A 60 60.16 45.81 -22.31
N ASN A 61 61.40 45.34 -22.42
CA ASN A 61 61.68 43.90 -22.51
C ASN A 61 61.34 43.15 -21.21
N SER A 62 61.54 43.79 -20.05
CA SER A 62 61.11 43.22 -18.76
C SER A 62 59.59 43.08 -18.70
N GLU A 63 58.87 44.15 -19.01
CA GLU A 63 57.39 44.16 -19.04
C GLU A 63 56.84 43.13 -20.03
N LEU A 64 57.43 43.00 -21.22
CA LEU A 64 57.02 42.01 -22.20
C LEU A 64 57.22 40.57 -21.67
N THR A 65 58.31 40.33 -20.94
CA THR A 65 58.58 39.02 -20.33
C THR A 65 57.56 38.69 -19.23
N GLU A 66 57.20 39.67 -18.42
CA GLU A 66 56.17 39.54 -17.38
C GLU A 66 54.80 39.25 -18.00
N LEU A 67 54.37 40.05 -18.97
CA LEU A 67 53.10 39.85 -19.69
C LEU A 67 53.03 38.49 -20.39
N LYS A 68 54.14 38.03 -20.96
CA LYS A 68 54.21 36.69 -21.58
C LYS A 68 54.07 35.58 -20.54
N THR A 69 54.62 35.77 -19.36
CA THR A 69 54.48 34.82 -18.24
C THR A 69 53.04 34.78 -17.76
N GLU A 70 52.41 35.93 -17.58
CA GLU A 70 51.00 36.03 -17.20
C GLU A 70 50.07 35.38 -18.25
N SER A 71 50.32 35.63 -19.53
CA SER A 71 49.58 35.01 -20.64
C SER A 71 49.64 33.48 -20.58
N ASN A 72 50.84 32.91 -20.34
CA ASN A 72 50.99 31.46 -20.25
C ASN A 72 50.25 30.86 -19.04
N GLU A 73 50.24 31.58 -17.91
CA GLU A 73 49.51 31.15 -16.71
C GLU A 73 47.99 31.18 -16.94
N LEU A 74 47.49 32.23 -17.59
CA LEU A 74 46.08 32.31 -17.99
C LEU A 74 45.69 31.19 -18.96
N ASP A 75 46.54 30.87 -19.94
CA ASP A 75 46.30 29.76 -20.87
C ASP A 75 46.22 28.41 -20.13
N LYS A 76 47.07 28.21 -19.13
CA LYS A 76 47.02 27.01 -18.27
C LYS A 76 45.72 26.94 -17.47
N GLN A 77 45.30 28.05 -16.85
CA GLN A 77 44.02 28.12 -16.13
C GLN A 77 42.83 27.85 -17.04
N ILE A 78 42.84 28.35 -18.28
CA ILE A 78 41.82 28.04 -19.29
C ILE A 78 41.81 26.55 -19.61
N GLY A 79 42.99 25.92 -19.74
CA GLY A 79 43.13 24.47 -19.92
C GLY A 79 42.49 23.68 -18.79
N ASP A 80 42.81 24.02 -17.55
CA ASP A 80 42.28 23.36 -16.35
C ASP A 80 40.75 23.52 -16.24
N LEU A 81 40.22 24.71 -16.53
CA LEU A 81 38.79 24.97 -16.54
C LEU A 81 38.07 24.17 -17.63
N LYS A 82 38.67 24.02 -18.82
CA LYS A 82 38.12 23.17 -19.89
C LYS A 82 38.09 21.70 -19.45
N ALA A 83 39.15 21.19 -18.85
CA ALA A 83 39.20 19.82 -18.35
C ALA A 83 38.11 19.56 -17.30
N LYS A 84 37.95 20.49 -16.35
CA LYS A 84 36.90 20.41 -15.32
C LYS A 84 35.50 20.47 -15.91
N LYS A 85 35.28 21.28 -16.95
CA LYS A 85 34.00 21.35 -17.67
C LYS A 85 33.66 20.00 -18.30
N GLU A 86 34.61 19.35 -18.97
CA GLU A 86 34.38 18.03 -19.59
C GLU A 86 34.09 16.96 -18.53
N GLU A 87 34.83 16.95 -17.42
CA GLU A 87 34.55 16.02 -16.29
C GLU A 87 33.12 16.19 -15.74
N LEU A 88 32.67 17.43 -15.56
CA LEU A 88 31.31 17.73 -15.11
C LEU A 88 30.26 17.31 -16.13
N ASN A 89 30.52 17.50 -17.43
CA ASN A 89 29.62 17.04 -18.49
C ASN A 89 29.45 15.51 -18.46
N THR A 90 30.54 14.76 -18.29
CA THR A 90 30.48 13.30 -18.14
C THR A 90 29.63 12.90 -16.93
N LYS A 91 29.86 13.53 -15.76
CA LYS A 91 29.03 13.29 -14.57
C LYS A 91 27.55 13.58 -14.79
N ILE A 92 27.21 14.63 -15.53
CA ILE A 92 25.81 14.95 -15.87
C ILE A 92 25.19 13.84 -16.71
N LEU A 93 25.91 13.32 -17.71
CA LEU A 93 25.42 12.22 -18.55
C LEU A 93 25.19 10.94 -17.73
N ASP A 94 26.11 10.60 -16.83
CA ASP A 94 26.00 9.43 -15.96
C ASP A 94 24.81 9.55 -15.00
N LEU A 95 24.62 10.73 -14.39
CA LEU A 95 23.49 11.01 -13.51
C LEU A 95 22.16 10.95 -14.28
N LYS A 96 22.12 11.48 -15.50
CA LYS A 96 20.94 11.39 -16.36
C LYS A 96 20.59 9.95 -16.69
N SER A 97 21.57 9.13 -17.05
CA SER A 97 21.38 7.70 -17.32
C SER A 97 20.87 6.96 -16.07
N THR A 98 21.44 7.26 -14.90
CA THR A 98 20.98 6.68 -13.63
C THR A 98 19.54 7.07 -13.30
N LEU A 99 19.16 8.33 -13.55
CA LEU A 99 17.81 8.82 -13.33
C LEU A 99 16.80 8.14 -14.28
N GLU A 100 17.15 7.98 -15.56
CA GLU A 100 16.32 7.26 -16.53
C GLU A 100 16.13 5.79 -16.12
N ARG A 101 17.20 5.11 -15.68
CA ARG A 101 17.13 3.74 -15.16
C ARG A 101 16.21 3.65 -13.95
N ASN A 102 16.42 4.49 -12.94
CA ASN A 102 15.59 4.50 -11.73
C ASN A 102 14.11 4.80 -12.04
N THR A 103 13.84 5.71 -12.98
CA THR A 103 12.48 6.04 -13.42
C THR A 103 11.81 4.82 -14.05
N ASN A 104 12.53 4.07 -14.89
CA ASN A 104 12.00 2.83 -15.48
C ASN A 104 11.83 1.71 -14.44
N GLU A 105 12.77 1.61 -13.49
CA GLU A 105 12.66 0.66 -12.37
C GLU A 105 11.46 0.96 -11.47
N LEU A 106 11.05 2.21 -11.31
CA LEU A 106 9.85 2.61 -10.55
C LEU A 106 8.53 2.32 -11.28
N LYS A 107 8.51 2.29 -12.61
CA LYS A 107 7.30 1.91 -13.36
C LYS A 107 6.88 0.47 -13.08
N LYS A 108 7.84 -0.44 -12.89
CA LYS A 108 7.56 -1.86 -12.63
C LYS A 108 6.70 -2.07 -11.36
N PRO A 109 7.10 -1.60 -10.16
CA PRO A 109 6.27 -1.73 -8.96
C PRO A 109 4.97 -0.93 -9.07
N GLU A 110 4.92 0.18 -9.82
CA GLU A 110 3.66 0.89 -10.09
C GLU A 110 2.64 0.01 -10.84
N PHE A 111 3.06 -0.68 -11.90
CA PHE A 111 2.22 -1.66 -12.62
C PHE A 111 1.83 -2.85 -11.74
N GLU A 112 2.76 -3.36 -10.92
CA GLU A 112 2.47 -4.46 -9.98
C GLU A 112 1.42 -4.03 -8.95
N LEU A 113 1.53 -2.82 -8.40
CA LEU A 113 0.57 -2.26 -7.45
C LEU A 113 -0.80 -2.06 -8.08
N GLN A 114 -0.85 -1.55 -9.31
CA GLN A 114 -2.11 -1.41 -10.06
C GLN A 114 -2.78 -2.78 -10.29
N THR A 115 -1.98 -3.80 -10.62
CA THR A 115 -2.47 -5.17 -10.83
C THR A 115 -3.01 -5.76 -9.53
N LEU A 116 -2.27 -5.62 -8.42
CA LEU A 116 -2.70 -6.08 -7.10
C LEU A 116 -3.98 -5.38 -6.65
N THR A 117 -4.10 -4.08 -6.88
CA THR A 117 -5.30 -3.30 -6.56
C THR A 117 -6.51 -3.80 -7.34
N SER A 118 -6.34 -4.05 -8.65
CA SER A 118 -7.40 -4.64 -9.48
C SER A 118 -7.84 -6.02 -8.97
N ASN A 119 -6.87 -6.88 -8.66
CA ASN A 119 -7.14 -8.22 -8.11
C ASN A 119 -7.88 -8.14 -6.76
N LEU A 120 -7.49 -7.22 -5.89
CA LEU A 120 -8.11 -7.03 -4.59
C LEU A 120 -9.57 -6.57 -4.74
N ASN A 121 -9.84 -5.63 -5.66
CA ASN A 121 -11.21 -5.22 -5.96
C ASN A 121 -12.07 -6.39 -6.47
N SER A 122 -11.54 -7.19 -7.41
CA SER A 122 -12.25 -8.37 -7.90
C SER A 122 -12.52 -9.41 -6.81
N VAL A 123 -11.59 -9.61 -5.88
CA VAL A 123 -11.79 -10.50 -4.73
C VAL A 123 -12.86 -9.94 -3.80
N ASN A 124 -12.85 -8.63 -3.52
CA ASN A 124 -13.87 -7.99 -2.69
C ASN A 124 -15.27 -8.10 -3.30
N GLU A 125 -15.41 -7.91 -4.62
CA GLU A 125 -16.68 -8.13 -5.33
C GLU A 125 -17.18 -9.57 -5.15
N LYS A 126 -16.29 -10.57 -5.30
CA LYS A 126 -16.64 -11.99 -5.08
C LYS A 126 -17.03 -12.27 -3.62
N ILE A 127 -16.38 -11.62 -2.65
CA ILE A 127 -16.74 -11.74 -1.24
C ILE A 127 -18.14 -11.19 -1.01
N GLN A 128 -18.44 -9.98 -1.50
CA GLN A 128 -19.77 -9.39 -1.39
C GLN A 128 -20.86 -10.27 -2.02
N GLU A 129 -20.60 -10.82 -3.21
CA GLU A 129 -21.53 -11.75 -3.87
C GLU A 129 -21.76 -13.00 -3.01
N LYS A 130 -20.71 -13.56 -2.42
CA LYS A 130 -20.81 -14.73 -1.54
C LYS A 130 -21.53 -14.43 -0.23
N GLU A 131 -21.31 -13.26 0.35
CA GLU A 131 -22.03 -12.79 1.53
C GLU A 131 -23.52 -12.62 1.24
N GLN A 132 -23.88 -12.07 0.08
CA GLN A 132 -25.27 -11.96 -0.35
C GLN A 132 -25.91 -13.34 -0.58
N GLN A 133 -25.23 -14.26 -1.27
CA GLN A 133 -25.69 -15.64 -1.45
C GLN A 133 -25.90 -16.34 -0.10
N LYS A 134 -25.01 -16.12 0.87
CA LYS A 134 -25.14 -16.66 2.22
C LYS A 134 -26.38 -16.10 2.92
N ALA A 135 -26.59 -14.79 2.88
CA ALA A 135 -27.77 -14.16 3.48
C ALA A 135 -29.08 -14.69 2.86
N GLU A 136 -29.13 -14.89 1.55
CA GLU A 136 -30.28 -15.50 0.87
C GLU A 136 -30.53 -16.95 1.29
N LEU A 137 -29.46 -17.74 1.46
CA LEU A 137 -29.57 -19.11 1.95
C LEU A 137 -30.03 -19.18 3.41
N ASP A 138 -29.51 -18.30 4.27
CA ASP A 138 -29.92 -18.18 5.67
C ASP A 138 -31.41 -17.82 5.77
N GLN A 139 -31.89 -16.89 4.93
CA GLN A 139 -33.32 -16.57 4.85
C GLN A 139 -34.17 -17.76 4.39
N LYS A 140 -33.76 -18.45 3.30
CA LYS A 140 -34.46 -19.65 2.83
C LYS A 140 -34.51 -20.77 3.87
N LYS A 141 -33.44 -20.91 4.65
CA LYS A 141 -33.40 -21.89 5.74
C LYS A 141 -34.43 -21.56 6.81
N LEU A 142 -34.52 -20.29 7.22
CA LEU A 142 -35.50 -19.83 8.19
C LEU A 142 -36.94 -20.02 7.68
N ASP A 143 -37.20 -19.67 6.42
CA ASP A 143 -38.51 -19.89 5.79
C ASP A 143 -38.87 -21.39 5.74
N ASN A 144 -37.91 -22.26 5.45
CA ASN A 144 -38.12 -23.72 5.45
C ASN A 144 -38.38 -24.26 6.86
N GLU A 145 -37.63 -23.80 7.87
CA GLU A 145 -37.86 -24.15 9.28
C GLU A 145 -39.26 -23.72 9.74
N GLN A 146 -39.72 -22.54 9.31
CA GLN A 146 -41.07 -22.07 9.60
C GLN A 146 -42.14 -22.94 8.92
N LYS A 147 -41.98 -23.21 7.62
CA LYS A 147 -42.88 -24.12 6.89
C LYS A 147 -42.94 -25.50 7.52
N GLU A 148 -41.81 -26.04 7.98
CA GLU A 148 -41.77 -27.34 8.65
C GLU A 148 -42.55 -27.31 9.98
N LYS A 149 -42.45 -26.22 10.75
CA LYS A 149 -43.26 -26.04 11.97
C LYS A 149 -44.75 -25.95 11.66
N GLU A 150 -45.13 -25.16 10.66
CA GLU A 150 -46.53 -25.02 10.20
C GLU A 150 -47.09 -26.36 9.69
N LEU A 151 -46.30 -27.13 8.94
CA LEU A 151 -46.71 -28.45 8.47
C LEU A 151 -46.91 -29.43 9.64
N LYS A 152 -46.01 -29.40 10.63
CA LYS A 152 -46.10 -30.23 11.84
C LYS A 152 -47.32 -29.87 12.68
N SER A 153 -47.62 -28.58 12.85
CA SER A 153 -48.83 -28.16 13.57
C SER A 153 -50.08 -28.58 12.81
N SER A 154 -50.17 -28.31 11.50
CA SER A 154 -51.32 -28.72 10.67
C SER A 154 -51.55 -30.23 10.73
N TYR A 155 -50.49 -31.03 10.63
CA TYR A 155 -50.59 -32.49 10.72
C TYR A 155 -51.06 -32.96 12.11
N SER A 156 -50.58 -32.32 13.18
CA SER A 156 -51.04 -32.59 14.54
C SER A 156 -52.51 -32.20 14.73
N ASP A 157 -52.90 -31.05 14.22
CA ASP A 157 -54.26 -30.51 14.30
C ASP A 157 -55.24 -31.39 13.51
N GLU A 158 -54.90 -31.77 12.27
CA GLU A 158 -55.68 -32.72 11.46
C GLU A 158 -55.85 -34.08 12.16
N LYS A 159 -54.77 -34.58 12.78
CA LYS A 159 -54.81 -35.84 13.51
C LYS A 159 -55.65 -35.74 14.79
N MET A 160 -55.61 -34.61 15.49
CA MET A 160 -56.47 -34.33 16.64
C MET A 160 -57.93 -34.23 16.21
N GLU A 161 -58.23 -33.55 15.11
CA GLU A 161 -59.60 -33.47 14.57
C GLU A 161 -60.14 -34.86 14.18
N GLU A 162 -59.30 -35.71 13.59
CA GLU A 162 -59.68 -37.09 13.29
C GLU A 162 -59.95 -37.91 14.57
N LEU A 163 -59.12 -37.74 15.60
CA LEU A 163 -59.30 -38.39 16.90
C LEU A 163 -60.55 -37.87 17.62
N GLU A 164 -60.84 -36.58 17.58
CA GLU A 164 -62.06 -35.99 18.13
C GLU A 164 -63.30 -36.55 17.44
N LYS A 165 -63.31 -36.62 16.10
CA LYS A 165 -64.41 -37.27 15.37
C LYS A 165 -64.61 -38.73 15.75
N LYS A 166 -63.52 -39.47 15.99
CA LYS A 166 -63.59 -40.86 16.49
C LYS A 166 -64.13 -40.90 17.92
N LEU A 167 -63.67 -40.02 18.80
CA LEU A 167 -64.14 -39.92 20.17
C LEU A 167 -65.64 -39.58 20.24
N ASP A 168 -66.10 -38.65 19.41
CA ASP A 168 -67.52 -38.27 19.33
C ASP A 168 -68.39 -39.41 18.82
N ARG A 169 -67.92 -40.19 17.82
CA ARG A 169 -68.62 -41.42 17.40
C ARG A 169 -68.74 -42.41 18.55
N VAL A 170 -67.66 -42.69 19.26
CA VAL A 170 -67.67 -43.62 20.41
C VAL A 170 -68.60 -43.13 21.50
N LYS A 171 -68.56 -41.82 21.83
CA LYS A 171 -69.47 -41.21 22.80
C LYS A 171 -70.93 -41.34 22.38
N GLN A 172 -71.25 -41.17 21.10
CA GLN A 172 -72.62 -41.35 20.60
C GLN A 172 -73.05 -42.82 20.63
N GLU A 173 -72.19 -43.74 20.21
CA GLU A 173 -72.46 -45.18 20.21
C GLU A 173 -72.71 -45.73 21.62
N HIS A 174 -71.97 -45.21 22.62
CA HIS A 174 -72.10 -45.65 24.02
C HIS A 174 -72.86 -44.66 24.91
N PHE A 175 -73.52 -43.65 24.33
CA PHE A 175 -74.22 -42.60 25.09
C PHE A 175 -75.24 -43.18 26.07
N PHE A 176 -76.08 -44.10 25.60
CA PHE A 176 -77.10 -44.74 26.43
C PHE A 176 -76.48 -45.58 27.54
N SER A 177 -75.39 -46.30 27.26
CA SER A 177 -74.69 -47.10 28.26
C SER A 177 -74.05 -46.23 29.34
N SER A 178 -73.32 -45.17 28.96
CA SER A 178 -72.71 -44.24 29.90
C SER A 178 -73.75 -43.44 30.70
N PHE A 179 -74.86 -43.02 30.07
CA PHE A 179 -75.94 -42.32 30.75
C PHE A 179 -76.64 -43.20 31.80
N LEU A 180 -76.86 -44.48 31.49
CA LEU A 180 -77.43 -45.44 32.44
C LEU A 180 -76.49 -45.75 33.61
N ILE A 181 -75.16 -45.75 33.39
CA ILE A 181 -74.15 -45.94 34.44
C ILE A 181 -74.06 -44.71 35.35
N GLU A 182 -74.04 -43.49 34.80
CA GLU A 182 -73.90 -42.27 35.60
C GLU A 182 -75.14 -41.88 36.40
N ASN A 183 -76.33 -42.31 35.98
CA ASN A 183 -77.61 -41.90 36.58
C ASN A 183 -78.37 -43.08 37.23
N SER A 184 -77.72 -44.23 37.45
CA SER A 184 -78.33 -45.30 38.24
C SER A 184 -78.11 -45.05 39.74
N ASP A 185 -79.18 -44.69 40.45
CA ASP A 185 -79.19 -44.52 41.91
C ASP A 185 -79.18 -45.87 42.69
N GLU A 186 -79.15 -47.01 41.98
CA GLU A 186 -79.01 -48.34 42.56
C GLU A 186 -77.60 -48.89 42.30
N ASN A 187 -76.87 -49.19 43.37
CA ASN A 187 -75.57 -49.86 43.30
C ASN A 187 -75.79 -51.35 42.93
N ILE A 188 -75.62 -51.68 41.66
CA ILE A 188 -75.81 -53.04 41.11
C ILE A 188 -74.44 -53.72 41.02
N PRO A 189 -74.14 -54.71 41.90
CA PRO A 189 -72.83 -55.37 41.96
C PRO A 189 -72.37 -55.98 40.64
N GLU A 190 -73.31 -56.47 39.84
CA GLU A 190 -73.08 -57.02 38.50
C GLU A 190 -72.41 -56.01 37.57
N VAL A 191 -72.79 -54.73 37.64
CA VAL A 191 -72.28 -53.67 36.76
C VAL A 191 -70.87 -53.27 37.16
N ASP A 192 -70.59 -53.14 38.46
CA ASP A 192 -69.26 -52.84 38.98
C ASP A 192 -68.24 -53.96 38.70
N ILE A 193 -68.68 -55.22 38.81
CA ILE A 193 -67.88 -56.40 38.44
C ILE A 193 -67.52 -56.35 36.96
N LEU A 194 -68.50 -56.11 36.08
CA LEU A 194 -68.28 -56.05 34.64
C LEU A 194 -67.44 -54.84 34.22
N ALA A 195 -67.65 -53.66 34.82
CA ALA A 195 -66.86 -52.46 34.57
C ALA A 195 -65.39 -52.65 34.99
N SER A 196 -65.15 -53.30 36.13
CA SER A 196 -63.80 -53.62 36.61
C SER A 196 -63.08 -54.60 35.65
N ILE A 197 -63.76 -55.67 35.21
CA ILE A 197 -63.21 -56.61 34.21
C ILE A 197 -62.91 -55.89 32.89
N MET A 198 -63.78 -54.98 32.45
CA MET A 198 -63.56 -54.21 31.22
C MET A 198 -62.40 -53.21 31.35
N SER A 199 -62.19 -52.61 32.52
CA SER A 199 -61.06 -51.70 32.78
C SER A 199 -59.69 -52.42 32.73
N GLU A 200 -59.66 -53.72 33.06
CA GLU A 200 -58.46 -54.56 32.99
C GLU A 200 -58.26 -55.24 31.62
N GLY A 201 -58.96 -54.77 30.58
CA GLY A 201 -58.79 -55.26 29.21
C GLY A 201 -59.65 -56.47 28.86
N GLY A 202 -60.76 -56.68 29.57
CA GLY A 202 -61.73 -57.74 29.30
C GLY A 202 -61.37 -59.11 29.88
N GLN A 203 -60.31 -59.19 30.68
CA GLN A 203 -59.90 -60.38 31.42
C GLN A 203 -59.46 -59.98 32.83
N ALA A 204 -59.91 -60.71 33.84
CA ALA A 204 -59.55 -60.44 35.23
C ALA A 204 -59.52 -61.73 36.05
N ASN A 205 -58.70 -61.75 37.10
CA ASN A 205 -58.66 -62.89 38.02
C ASN A 205 -59.73 -62.71 39.11
N MET A 206 -60.49 -63.78 39.38
CA MET A 206 -61.55 -63.78 40.38
C MET A 206 -61.08 -63.38 41.79
N ASP A 207 -59.84 -63.66 42.16
CA ASP A 207 -59.32 -63.29 43.48
C ASP A 207 -58.85 -61.83 43.58
N ASP A 208 -58.50 -61.22 42.45
CA ASP A 208 -58.10 -59.80 42.39
C ASP A 208 -59.33 -58.90 42.34
N LEU A 209 -60.37 -59.29 41.58
CA LEU A 209 -61.69 -58.64 41.57
C LEU A 209 -62.30 -58.54 42.97
N LYS A 210 -62.23 -59.61 43.77
CA LYS A 210 -62.79 -59.63 45.14
C LYS A 210 -62.18 -58.58 46.07
N LYS A 211 -60.97 -58.08 45.76
CA LYS A 211 -60.27 -57.07 46.59
C LYS A 211 -60.53 -55.65 46.13
N GLN A 212 -60.80 -55.45 44.84
CA GLN A 212 -61.01 -54.13 44.25
C GLN A 212 -62.46 -53.68 44.30
N LEU A 213 -63.41 -54.62 44.39
CA LEU A 213 -64.84 -54.31 44.42
C LEU A 213 -65.34 -53.97 45.83
N ASP A 214 -66.19 -52.95 45.93
CA ASP A 214 -66.82 -52.51 47.19
C ASP A 214 -68.06 -53.35 47.57
N VAL A 215 -68.07 -54.63 47.19
CA VAL A 215 -69.14 -55.60 47.50
C VAL A 215 -68.60 -56.78 48.30
N PRO A 216 -69.39 -57.35 49.23
CA PRO A 216 -68.95 -58.48 50.04
C PRO A 216 -68.44 -59.66 49.18
N PRO A 217 -67.30 -60.29 49.49
CA PRO A 217 -66.68 -61.30 48.63
C PRO A 217 -67.58 -62.49 48.26
N ILE A 218 -68.51 -62.86 49.15
CA ILE A 218 -69.49 -63.92 48.91
C ILE A 218 -70.53 -63.49 47.86
N MET A 219 -70.97 -62.23 47.91
CA MET A 219 -71.87 -61.64 46.91
C MET A 219 -71.15 -61.53 45.56
N ALA A 220 -69.91 -61.03 45.54
CA ALA A 220 -69.11 -60.95 44.32
C ALA A 220 -68.92 -62.32 43.65
N VAL A 221 -68.59 -63.37 44.41
CA VAL A 221 -68.44 -64.74 43.89
C VAL A 221 -69.75 -65.28 43.32
N ARG A 222 -70.84 -65.10 44.06
CA ARG A 222 -72.17 -65.58 43.63
C ARG A 222 -72.62 -64.88 42.36
N THR A 223 -72.43 -63.57 42.30
CA THR A 223 -72.79 -62.74 41.15
C THR A 223 -71.93 -63.07 39.93
N ILE A 224 -70.62 -63.23 40.08
CA ILE A 224 -69.72 -63.68 39.00
C ILE A 224 -70.16 -65.05 38.47
N LYS A 225 -70.44 -66.01 39.35
CA LYS A 225 -70.95 -67.33 38.92
C LYS A 225 -72.31 -67.24 38.23
N GLN A 226 -73.20 -66.36 38.68
CA GLN A 226 -74.48 -66.14 38.02
C GLN A 226 -74.34 -65.48 36.65
N LEU A 227 -73.43 -64.52 36.49
CA LEU A 227 -73.09 -63.90 35.21
C LEU A 227 -72.48 -64.93 34.25
N ALA A 228 -71.66 -65.86 34.76
CA ALA A 228 -71.10 -66.96 33.98
C ALA A 228 -72.17 -67.95 33.52
N VAL A 229 -73.10 -68.34 34.41
CA VAL A 229 -74.23 -69.21 34.06
C VAL A 229 -75.18 -68.56 33.06
N LYS A 230 -75.35 -67.23 33.12
CA LYS A 230 -76.13 -66.46 32.14
C LYS A 230 -75.39 -66.23 30.81
N GLY A 231 -74.15 -66.70 30.70
CA GLY A 231 -73.33 -66.59 29.48
C GLY A 231 -72.83 -65.18 29.18
N ILE A 232 -72.80 -64.29 30.18
CA ILE A 232 -72.37 -62.89 30.03
C ILE A 232 -70.84 -62.79 30.19
N ILE A 233 -70.24 -63.68 30.98
CA ILE A 233 -68.80 -63.83 31.16
C ILE A 233 -68.44 -65.30 31.08
N ASN A 234 -67.21 -65.62 30.69
CA ASN A 234 -66.68 -66.97 30.74
C ASN A 234 -65.81 -67.10 32.00
N LEU A 235 -66.20 -67.98 32.92
CA LEU A 235 -65.44 -68.29 34.12
C LEU A 235 -64.80 -69.67 33.92
N ASN A 236 -63.47 -69.70 33.86
CA ASN A 236 -62.74 -70.96 33.90
C ASN A 236 -62.60 -71.39 35.37
N GLU A 237 -63.35 -72.40 35.79
CA GLU A 237 -63.36 -72.88 37.17
C GLU A 237 -62.03 -73.52 37.60
N ASP A 238 -61.17 -73.92 36.65
CA ASP A 238 -59.87 -74.52 36.94
C ASP A 238 -58.77 -73.47 37.19
N THR A 239 -58.92 -72.27 36.61
CA THR A 239 -57.90 -71.20 36.67
C THR A 239 -58.37 -69.93 37.38
N ASN A 240 -59.63 -69.87 37.84
CA ASN A 240 -60.28 -68.68 38.41
C ASN A 240 -60.19 -67.44 37.50
N GLN A 241 -59.95 -67.64 36.21
CA GLN A 241 -59.85 -66.56 35.24
C GLN A 241 -61.24 -66.26 34.68
N ILE A 242 -61.60 -64.98 34.73
CA ILE A 242 -62.85 -64.46 34.18
C ILE A 242 -62.49 -63.70 32.91
N THR A 243 -63.13 -64.06 31.79
CA THR A 243 -63.01 -63.29 30.56
C THR A 243 -64.39 -62.87 30.10
N MET A 244 -64.52 -61.64 29.60
CA MET A 244 -65.75 -61.22 28.93
C MET A 244 -65.95 -62.09 27.69
N VAL A 245 -67.19 -62.47 27.41
CA VAL A 245 -67.58 -63.20 26.19
C VAL A 245 -67.60 -62.23 25.00
#